data_AF-A0A3A5H9M0-F1
#
_entry.id   AF-A0A3A5H9M0-F1
#
_cell.length_a   1.000
_cell.length_b   1.000
_cell.length_c   1.000
_cell.angle_alpha   90.00
_cell.angle_beta   90.00
_cell.angle_gamma   90.00
#
_symmetry.space_group_name_H-M   'P 1'
#
loop_
_entity.id
_entity.type
_entity.pdbx_description
1 polymer ?
#
loop_
_entity_poly.entity_id
_entity_poly.type
_entity_poly.pdbx_seq_one_letter_code
_entity_poly.pdbx_strand_id
1 'polypeptide(L)'
;MGRMPSDVLNHELSLIWQQVFTWASWAIVVAMLVVAVRMGIRQRTPFYVFACSAAAVAAFAEPLYDVAFDLWFYDVHNGAPGAMWSHFTAFGVVQPNWTHSGYVILYTSACLYAGRRLYLGGLGRRGLFLIWGIEIAASVVFEVIGTATVYTYYGPYELRIGNYPLVIGVLEGTQVVLFTVVAVQIWRRVSSAWGLTALFVAFPMTFFAANFGLGAPIIIALHLDESAFSSGIVWTATLLTMGLCAIAVNGLSRFIPRPLGAAEPDGATSPQAAVVG
;
A
#
# COMPACT_ATOMS: atom_id res chain seq x y z
N MET A 1 -14.22 -8.69 -17.38
CA MET A 1 -13.40 -7.49 -17.61
C MET A 1 -14.36 -6.35 -17.83
N GLY A 2 -14.34 -5.33 -16.97
CA GLY A 2 -15.06 -4.09 -17.24
C GLY A 2 -14.66 -3.57 -18.62
N ARG A 3 -15.59 -2.93 -19.32
CA ARG A 3 -15.35 -2.39 -20.67
C ARG A 3 -14.33 -1.26 -20.58
N MET A 4 -13.04 -1.59 -20.57
CA MET A 4 -12.01 -0.57 -20.59
C MET A 4 -12.18 0.25 -21.88
N PRO A 5 -12.32 1.58 -21.78
CA PRO A 5 -12.51 2.42 -22.94
C PRO A 5 -11.35 2.29 -23.94
N SER A 6 -11.65 2.33 -25.24
CA SER A 6 -10.64 2.18 -26.29
C SER A 6 -9.58 3.28 -26.29
N ASP A 7 -9.95 4.48 -25.86
CA ASP A 7 -9.03 5.60 -25.67
C ASP A 7 -8.02 5.34 -24.55
N VAL A 8 -8.42 4.64 -23.48
CA VAL A 8 -7.52 4.24 -22.39
C VAL A 8 -6.58 3.12 -22.84
N LEU A 9 -7.12 2.09 -23.51
CA LEU A 9 -6.33 0.97 -24.06
C LEU A 9 -5.22 1.46 -24.99
N ASN A 10 -5.56 2.42 -25.86
CA ASN A 10 -4.66 2.93 -26.91
C ASN A 10 -3.88 4.18 -26.48
N HIS A 11 -3.96 4.58 -25.22
CA HIS A 11 -3.22 5.75 -24.75
C HIS A 11 -1.72 5.50 -24.82
N GLU A 12 -0.99 6.45 -25.40
CA GLU A 12 0.45 6.37 -25.60
C GLU A 12 1.20 6.41 -24.26
N LEU A 13 2.10 5.46 -24.08
CA LEU A 13 3.07 5.42 -23.01
C LEU A 13 4.18 6.44 -23.28
N SER A 14 4.41 7.34 -22.32
CA SER A 14 5.59 8.19 -22.35
C SER A 14 6.83 7.39 -21.95
N LEU A 15 7.68 7.06 -22.94
CA LEU A 15 8.93 6.35 -22.68
C LEU A 15 9.88 7.13 -21.75
N ILE A 16 9.86 8.47 -21.81
CA ILE A 16 10.65 9.31 -20.90
C ILE A 16 10.18 9.10 -19.46
N TRP A 17 8.87 9.20 -19.22
CA TRP A 17 8.33 9.00 -17.88
C TRP A 17 8.48 7.57 -17.39
N GLN A 18 8.37 6.56 -18.26
CA GLN A 18 8.72 5.18 -17.90
C GLN A 18 10.15 5.08 -17.36
N GLN A 19 11.14 5.69 -18.02
CA GLN A 19 12.53 5.69 -17.54
C GLN A 19 12.64 6.37 -16.18
N VAL A 20 12.01 7.54 -16.03
CA VAL A 20 12.01 8.30 -14.76
C VAL A 20 11.40 7.45 -13.65
N PHE A 21 10.20 6.90 -13.86
CA PHE A 21 9.53 6.04 -12.89
C PHE A 21 10.39 4.84 -12.53
N THR A 22 10.97 4.17 -13.53
CA THR A 22 11.82 2.99 -13.29
C THR A 22 13.04 3.34 -12.45
N TRP A 23 13.89 4.24 -12.92
CA TRP A 23 15.18 4.48 -12.28
C TRP A 23 15.07 5.32 -11.01
N ALA A 24 14.20 6.32 -10.98
CA ALA A 24 14.04 7.15 -9.79
C ALA A 24 13.41 6.37 -8.64
N SER A 25 12.37 5.56 -8.90
CA SER A 25 11.75 4.74 -7.85
C SER A 25 12.73 3.70 -7.29
N TRP A 26 13.48 3.00 -8.15
CA TRP A 26 14.49 2.05 -7.69
C TRP A 26 15.62 2.72 -6.91
N ALA A 27 16.04 3.93 -7.29
CA ALA A 27 17.02 4.70 -6.52
C ALA A 27 16.49 5.05 -5.11
N ILE A 28 15.22 5.42 -4.99
CA ILE A 28 14.57 5.64 -3.68
C ILE A 28 14.54 4.34 -2.87
N VAL A 29 14.20 3.21 -3.50
CA VAL A 29 14.21 1.90 -2.83
C VAL A 29 15.60 1.53 -2.32
N VAL A 30 16.66 1.77 -3.10
CA VAL A 30 18.04 1.55 -2.64
C VAL A 30 18.33 2.40 -1.40
N ALA A 31 17.94 3.67 -1.38
CA ALA A 31 18.10 4.52 -0.21
C ALA A 31 17.31 4.00 1.00
N MET A 32 16.06 3.57 0.81
CA MET A 32 15.21 2.97 1.85
C MET A 32 15.82 1.68 2.40
N LEU A 33 16.37 0.81 1.54
CA LEU A 33 17.05 -0.43 1.96
C LEU A 33 18.33 -0.12 2.74
N VAL A 34 19.11 0.88 2.35
CA VAL A 34 20.27 1.34 3.14
C VAL A 34 19.83 1.79 4.53
N VAL A 35 18.73 2.56 4.64
CA VAL A 35 18.14 2.95 5.93
C VAL A 35 17.68 1.71 6.70
N ALA A 36 16.97 0.79 6.06
CA ALA A 36 16.48 -0.45 6.67
C ALA A 36 17.61 -1.30 7.25
N VAL A 37 18.70 -1.48 6.50
CA VAL A 37 19.89 -2.22 6.94
C VAL A 37 20.57 -1.51 8.10
N ARG A 38 20.78 -0.18 8.00
CA ARG A 38 21.40 0.60 9.11
C ARG A 38 20.56 0.52 10.39
N MET A 39 19.24 0.63 10.27
CA MET A 39 18.32 0.46 11.39
C MET A 39 18.35 -0.97 11.93
N GLY A 40 18.39 -1.96 11.05
CA GLY A 40 18.46 -3.36 11.43
C GLY A 40 19.73 -3.73 12.18
N ILE A 41 20.88 -3.21 11.75
CA ILE A 41 22.16 -3.36 12.47
C ILE A 41 22.09 -2.66 13.83
N ARG A 42 21.68 -1.39 13.87
CA ARG A 42 21.62 -0.60 15.11
C ARG A 42 20.68 -1.21 16.15
N GLN A 43 19.59 -1.82 15.69
CA GLN A 43 18.54 -2.36 16.54
C GLN A 43 18.60 -3.89 16.67
N ARG A 44 19.61 -4.53 16.06
CA ARG A 44 19.83 -5.98 16.03
C ARG A 44 18.58 -6.77 15.60
N THR A 45 17.94 -6.32 14.54
CA THR A 45 16.75 -6.98 13.96
C THR A 45 16.76 -6.91 12.43
N PRO A 46 16.39 -7.99 11.72
CA PRO A 46 16.20 -7.93 10.27
C PRO A 46 14.80 -7.42 9.87
N PHE A 47 13.94 -7.04 10.84
CA PHE A 47 12.55 -6.62 10.63
C PHE A 47 12.36 -5.65 9.45
N TYR A 48 13.17 -4.59 9.40
CA TYR A 48 13.02 -3.54 8.39
C TYR A 48 13.27 -4.04 6.97
N VAL A 49 14.28 -4.89 6.80
CA VAL A 49 14.59 -5.49 5.49
C VAL A 49 13.46 -6.44 5.09
N PHE A 50 13.00 -7.29 6.00
CA PHE A 50 11.88 -8.19 5.72
C PHE A 50 10.58 -7.46 5.40
N ALA A 51 10.28 -6.34 6.07
CA ALA A 51 9.11 -5.53 5.74
C ALA A 51 9.22 -4.95 4.32
N CYS A 52 10.39 -4.45 3.92
CA CYS A 52 10.63 -3.97 2.55
C CYS A 52 10.48 -5.10 1.52
N SER A 53 11.12 -6.25 1.77
CA SER A 53 11.05 -7.40 0.88
C SER A 53 9.64 -7.97 0.76
N ALA A 54 8.87 -7.99 1.85
CA ALA A 54 7.48 -8.45 1.83
C ALA A 54 6.61 -7.59 0.93
N ALA A 55 6.74 -6.26 1.00
CA ALA A 55 6.04 -5.35 0.10
C ALA A 55 6.46 -5.55 -1.36
N ALA A 56 7.78 -5.63 -1.62
CA ALA A 56 8.29 -5.87 -2.97
C ALA A 56 7.74 -7.16 -3.58
N VAL A 57 7.70 -8.26 -2.81
CA VAL A 57 7.15 -9.54 -3.27
C VAL A 57 5.63 -9.46 -3.44
N ALA A 58 4.92 -8.74 -2.59
CA ALA A 58 3.47 -8.60 -2.72
C ALA A 58 3.02 -7.88 -3.99
N ALA A 59 3.89 -7.10 -4.65
CA ALA A 59 3.59 -6.50 -5.95
C ALA A 59 3.27 -7.52 -7.05
N PHE A 60 3.63 -8.81 -6.88
CA PHE A 60 3.15 -9.87 -7.79
C PHE A 60 1.62 -10.03 -7.76
N ALA A 61 0.95 -9.56 -6.71
CA ALA A 61 -0.50 -9.58 -6.56
C ALA A 61 -1.21 -8.34 -7.12
N GLU A 62 -0.45 -7.32 -7.57
CA GLU A 62 -0.97 -6.07 -8.12
C GLU A 62 -2.04 -6.25 -9.23
N PRO A 63 -1.94 -7.21 -10.17
CA PRO A 63 -2.97 -7.37 -11.20
C PRO A 63 -4.39 -7.58 -10.66
N LEU A 64 -4.54 -8.13 -9.45
CA LEU A 64 -5.84 -8.25 -8.81
C LEU A 64 -6.38 -6.87 -8.42
N TYR A 65 -5.51 -6.04 -7.85
CA TYR A 65 -5.82 -4.66 -7.49
C TYR A 65 -6.21 -3.87 -8.74
N ASP A 66 -5.43 -3.99 -9.81
CA ASP A 66 -5.65 -3.23 -11.04
C ASP A 66 -7.03 -3.47 -11.63
N VAL A 67 -7.42 -4.74 -11.72
CA VAL A 67 -8.74 -5.11 -12.23
C VAL A 67 -9.85 -4.64 -11.29
N ALA A 68 -9.65 -4.75 -9.97
CA ALA A 68 -10.67 -4.37 -9.00
C ALA A 68 -10.91 -2.86 -8.92
N PHE A 69 -9.89 -2.05 -9.25
CA PHE A 69 -9.92 -0.60 -9.17
C PHE A 69 -9.79 0.09 -10.52
N ASP A 70 -10.08 -0.61 -11.62
CA ASP A 70 -10.02 -0.03 -12.97
C ASP A 70 -8.73 0.77 -13.21
N LEU A 71 -7.58 0.21 -12.81
CA LEU A 71 -6.26 0.77 -13.09
C LEU A 71 -5.70 0.18 -14.37
N TRP A 72 -5.09 1.03 -15.19
CA TRP A 72 -4.45 0.61 -16.43
C TRP A 72 -3.08 1.26 -16.59
N PHE A 73 -2.06 0.42 -16.79
CA PHE A 73 -0.73 0.86 -17.20
C PHE A 73 -0.67 1.00 -18.73
N TYR A 74 -0.20 2.15 -19.21
CA TYR A 74 -0.08 2.38 -20.64
C TYR A 74 1.01 1.48 -21.23
N ASP A 75 0.72 0.80 -22.34
CA ASP A 75 1.66 -0.14 -22.98
C ASP A 75 1.82 0.13 -24.49
N VAL A 76 1.07 1.08 -25.04
CA VAL A 76 1.12 1.42 -26.47
C VAL A 76 2.19 2.47 -26.71
N HIS A 77 3.03 2.29 -27.73
CA HIS A 77 3.90 3.33 -28.25
C HIS A 77 3.92 3.35 -29.79
N ASN A 78 3.71 4.51 -30.39
CA ASN A 78 3.53 4.68 -31.84
C ASN A 78 2.45 3.74 -32.42
N GLY A 79 1.33 3.59 -31.70
CA GLY A 79 0.21 2.73 -32.09
C GLY A 79 0.46 1.22 -32.01
N ALA A 80 1.59 0.78 -31.44
CA ALA A 80 1.88 -0.64 -31.21
C ALA A 80 1.96 -0.96 -29.71
N PRO A 81 1.32 -2.05 -29.23
CA PRO A 81 1.44 -2.49 -27.84
C PRO A 81 2.81 -3.13 -27.58
N GLY A 82 3.15 -3.36 -26.30
CA GLY A 82 4.38 -3.99 -25.84
C GLY A 82 5.53 -3.03 -25.56
N ALA A 83 5.25 -1.74 -25.40
CA ALA A 83 6.27 -0.73 -25.10
C ALA A 83 6.67 -0.69 -23.61
N MET A 84 5.79 -1.17 -22.72
CA MET A 84 6.03 -1.15 -21.28
C MET A 84 7.15 -2.11 -20.89
N TRP A 85 8.08 -1.62 -20.06
CA TRP A 85 9.10 -2.45 -19.41
C TRP A 85 8.46 -3.27 -18.29
N SER A 86 7.95 -4.43 -18.69
CA SER A 86 7.16 -5.30 -17.84
C SER A 86 7.93 -6.52 -17.36
N HIS A 87 7.45 -7.13 -16.28
CA HIS A 87 7.95 -8.41 -15.78
C HIS A 87 6.97 -9.57 -16.02
N PHE A 88 5.67 -9.30 -16.06
CA PHE A 88 4.66 -10.23 -16.57
C PHE A 88 3.38 -9.50 -16.97
N THR A 89 2.40 -10.26 -17.45
CA THR A 89 1.04 -9.80 -17.75
C THR A 89 0.05 -10.76 -17.12
N ALA A 90 -0.97 -10.24 -16.44
CA ALA A 90 -2.05 -11.04 -15.87
C ALA A 90 -3.39 -10.30 -16.02
N PHE A 91 -4.46 -11.05 -16.26
CA PHE A 91 -5.80 -10.49 -16.52
C PHE A 91 -5.86 -9.45 -17.65
N GLY A 92 -4.90 -9.49 -18.58
CA GLY A 92 -4.78 -8.51 -19.67
C GLY A 92 -4.08 -7.21 -19.28
N VAL A 93 -3.68 -7.03 -18.02
CA VAL A 93 -2.96 -5.84 -17.55
C VAL A 93 -1.46 -6.15 -17.51
N VAL A 94 -0.68 -5.34 -18.23
CA VAL A 94 0.78 -5.43 -18.24
C VAL A 94 1.31 -4.88 -16.91
N GLN A 95 2.23 -5.59 -16.26
CA GLN A 95 2.79 -5.20 -14.97
C GLN A 95 4.17 -4.57 -15.15
N PRO A 96 4.32 -3.25 -14.96
CA PRO A 96 5.62 -2.59 -15.04
C PRO A 96 6.59 -3.12 -13.99
N ASN A 97 7.89 -3.21 -14.32
CA ASN A 97 8.91 -3.65 -13.36
C ASN A 97 8.98 -2.75 -12.10
N TRP A 98 8.66 -1.47 -12.26
CA TRP A 98 8.68 -0.50 -11.17
C TRP A 98 7.47 -0.60 -10.23
N THR A 99 6.48 -1.48 -10.46
CA THR A 99 5.43 -1.71 -9.45
C THR A 99 6.02 -2.25 -8.14
N HIS A 100 7.07 -3.09 -8.22
CA HIS A 100 7.80 -3.56 -7.05
C HIS A 100 8.41 -2.43 -6.23
N SER A 101 9.01 -1.43 -6.89
CA SER A 101 9.58 -0.28 -6.18
C SER A 101 8.50 0.64 -5.63
N GLY A 102 7.40 0.84 -6.37
CA GLY A 102 6.21 1.55 -5.89
C GLY A 102 5.67 0.94 -4.58
N TYR A 103 5.53 -0.38 -4.52
CA TYR A 103 5.08 -1.07 -3.31
C TYR A 103 6.00 -0.84 -2.11
N VAL A 104 7.31 -0.86 -2.31
CA VAL A 104 8.25 -0.59 -1.22
C VAL A 104 8.10 0.85 -0.75
N ILE A 105 8.05 1.81 -1.68
CA ILE A 105 7.97 3.24 -1.36
C ILE A 105 6.68 3.57 -0.59
N LEU A 106 5.54 3.14 -1.13
CA LEU A 106 4.22 3.47 -0.59
C LEU A 106 3.91 2.70 0.70
N TYR A 107 4.27 1.41 0.78
CA TYR A 107 3.73 0.55 1.84
C TYR A 107 4.67 0.27 3.02
N THR A 108 5.93 0.69 2.95
CA THR A 108 6.94 0.34 3.99
C THR A 108 7.43 1.51 4.81
N SER A 109 7.09 2.73 4.39
CA SER A 109 7.40 4.02 5.05
C SER A 109 7.12 3.98 6.55
N ALA A 110 5.89 3.67 6.97
CA ALA A 110 5.50 3.63 8.37
C ALA A 110 6.22 2.51 9.16
N CYS A 111 6.46 1.34 8.55
CA CYS A 111 7.29 0.29 9.15
C CYS A 111 8.71 0.77 9.44
N LEU A 112 9.33 1.49 8.49
CA LEU A 112 10.68 2.03 8.64
C LEU A 112 10.73 3.14 9.69
N TYR A 113 9.90 4.17 9.55
CA TYR A 113 10.04 5.41 10.32
C TYR A 113 9.25 5.45 11.62
N ALA A 114 8.10 4.76 11.70
CA ALA A 114 7.27 4.70 12.90
C ALA A 114 7.32 3.34 13.61
N GLY A 115 7.73 2.27 12.93
CA GLY A 115 7.69 0.90 13.45
C GLY A 115 8.45 0.71 14.77
N ARG A 116 9.62 1.34 14.95
CA ARG A 116 10.33 1.29 16.25
C ARG A 116 9.54 1.96 17.37
N ARG A 117 8.92 3.11 17.07
CA ARG A 117 8.17 3.89 18.06
C ARG A 117 6.91 3.13 18.50
N LEU A 118 6.24 2.48 17.55
CA LEU A 118 5.16 1.53 17.79
C LEU A 118 5.64 0.31 18.59
N TYR A 119 6.76 -0.31 18.22
CA TYR A 119 7.33 -1.46 18.93
C TYR A 119 7.59 -1.16 20.41
N LEU A 120 8.07 0.03 20.71
CA LEU A 120 8.33 0.50 22.08
C LEU A 120 7.06 0.93 22.84
N GLY A 121 5.89 0.91 22.21
CA GLY A 121 4.63 1.39 22.79
C GLY A 121 4.56 2.91 22.97
N GLY A 122 5.39 3.66 22.22
CA GLY A 122 5.49 5.12 22.31
C GLY A 122 4.53 5.89 21.37
N LEU A 123 3.70 5.18 20.62
CA LEU A 123 2.71 5.79 19.72
C LEU A 123 1.30 5.56 20.28
N GLY A 124 0.48 6.59 20.34
CA GLY A 124 -0.93 6.47 20.73
C GLY A 124 -1.87 6.57 19.53
N ARG A 125 -3.18 6.48 19.78
CA ARG A 125 -4.23 6.64 18.76
C ARG A 125 -4.04 7.89 17.90
N ARG A 126 -3.75 9.05 18.50
CA ARG A 126 -3.51 10.31 17.76
C ARG A 126 -2.32 10.19 16.80
N GLY A 127 -1.24 9.53 17.23
CA GLY A 127 -0.08 9.30 16.39
C GLY A 127 -0.40 8.37 15.21
N LEU A 128 -1.28 7.39 15.42
CA LEU A 128 -1.70 6.48 14.34
C LEU A 128 -2.51 7.20 13.27
N PHE A 129 -3.46 8.06 13.68
CA PHE A 129 -4.22 8.90 12.75
C PHE A 129 -3.33 9.94 12.04
N LEU A 130 -2.30 10.47 12.71
CA LEU A 130 -1.33 11.35 12.07
C LEU A 130 -0.54 10.62 10.98
N ILE A 131 -0.02 9.43 11.28
CA ILE A 131 0.66 8.59 10.28
C ILE A 131 -0.29 8.31 9.12
N TRP A 132 -1.52 7.86 9.40
CA TRP A 132 -2.52 7.60 8.38
C TRP A 132 -2.74 8.79 7.44
N GLY A 133 -2.93 10.00 7.98
CA GLY A 133 -3.08 11.21 7.17
C GLY A 133 -1.85 11.57 6.35
N ILE A 134 -0.64 11.35 6.89
CA ILE A 134 0.62 11.56 6.15
C ILE A 134 0.74 10.58 4.99
N GLU A 135 0.43 9.29 5.21
CA GLU A 135 0.48 8.27 4.15
C GLU A 135 -0.54 8.55 3.05
N ILE A 136 -1.77 8.99 3.40
CA ILE A 136 -2.76 9.43 2.40
C ILE A 136 -2.20 10.59 1.56
N ALA A 137 -1.62 11.60 2.20
CA ALA A 137 -1.04 12.73 1.50
C ALA A 137 0.14 12.31 0.61
N ALA A 138 0.99 11.40 1.08
CA ALA A 138 2.10 10.85 0.32
C ALA A 138 1.62 10.07 -0.92
N SER A 139 0.59 9.21 -0.77
CA SER A 139 -0.07 8.52 -1.88
C SER A 139 -0.57 9.52 -2.91
N VAL A 140 -1.34 10.53 -2.49
CA VAL A 140 -1.88 11.54 -3.42
C VAL A 140 -0.77 12.24 -4.20
N VAL A 141 0.32 12.64 -3.54
CA VAL A 141 1.44 13.32 -4.23
C VAL A 141 2.13 12.38 -5.22
N PHE A 142 2.40 11.14 -4.84
CA PHE A 142 3.06 10.16 -5.69
C PHE A 142 2.18 9.80 -6.91
N GLU A 143 0.92 9.51 -6.65
CA GLU A 143 -0.03 8.98 -7.63
C GLU A 143 -0.51 10.04 -8.63
N VAL A 144 -0.62 11.31 -8.24
CA VAL A 144 -0.96 12.40 -9.19
C VAL A 144 0.10 12.50 -10.29
N ILE A 145 1.36 12.23 -10.00
CA ILE A 145 2.44 12.24 -11.00
C ILE A 145 2.34 11.00 -11.90
N GLY A 146 2.10 9.82 -11.33
CA GLY A 146 2.00 8.57 -12.08
C GLY A 146 0.79 8.52 -13.00
N THR A 147 -0.38 8.87 -12.45
CA THR A 147 -1.66 8.90 -13.19
C THR A 147 -1.73 9.97 -14.28
N ALA A 148 -0.80 10.93 -14.27
CA ALA A 148 -0.68 11.94 -15.32
C ALA A 148 0.27 11.50 -16.46
N THR A 149 1.00 10.40 -16.32
CA THR A 149 2.16 10.12 -17.18
C THR A 149 2.24 8.68 -17.70
N VAL A 150 2.05 7.68 -16.86
CA VAL A 150 2.38 6.26 -17.17
C VAL A 150 1.26 5.27 -16.93
N TYR A 151 0.22 5.65 -16.19
CA TYR A 151 -0.99 4.85 -15.96
C TYR A 151 -2.19 5.74 -15.67
N THR A 152 -3.37 5.16 -15.44
CA THR A 152 -4.56 5.89 -14.99
C THR A 152 -5.53 4.98 -14.25
N TYR A 153 -6.35 5.59 -13.38
CA TYR A 153 -7.58 4.98 -12.88
C TYR A 153 -8.71 5.41 -13.82
N TYR A 154 -9.20 4.52 -14.68
CA TYR A 154 -10.19 4.85 -15.70
C TYR A 154 -11.65 4.68 -15.25
N GLY A 155 -11.89 4.01 -14.12
CA GLY A 155 -13.24 3.82 -13.57
C GLY A 155 -13.95 5.14 -13.30
N PRO A 156 -15.30 5.18 -13.22
CA PRO A 156 -16.06 6.40 -13.02
C PRO A 156 -16.02 6.91 -11.56
N TYR A 157 -14.82 7.08 -11.01
CA TYR A 157 -14.58 7.55 -9.66
C TYR A 157 -15.04 8.99 -9.42
N GLU A 158 -15.55 9.20 -8.20
CA GLU A 158 -15.84 10.50 -7.62
C GLU A 158 -14.68 10.96 -6.71
N LEU A 159 -14.62 12.25 -6.36
CA LEU A 159 -13.57 12.84 -5.50
C LEU A 159 -12.13 12.61 -6.01
N ARG A 160 -11.87 12.91 -7.27
CA ARG A 160 -10.51 12.89 -7.81
C ARG A 160 -9.72 14.13 -7.42
N ILE A 161 -8.43 13.94 -7.15
CA ILE A 161 -7.42 15.00 -7.09
C ILE A 161 -6.54 14.81 -8.33
N GLY A 162 -6.66 15.71 -9.32
CA GLY A 162 -6.11 15.43 -10.64
C GLY A 162 -6.76 14.19 -11.25
N ASN A 163 -5.95 13.22 -11.69
CA ASN A 163 -6.44 11.94 -12.20
C ASN A 163 -6.58 10.86 -11.10
N TYR A 164 -6.19 11.16 -9.86
CA TYR A 164 -6.11 10.15 -8.81
C TYR A 164 -7.36 10.17 -7.90
N PRO A 165 -8.09 9.04 -7.74
CA PRO A 165 -9.24 8.99 -6.84
C PRO A 165 -8.83 9.04 -5.37
N LEU A 166 -9.36 10.00 -4.60
CA LEU A 166 -8.98 10.16 -3.19
C LEU A 166 -9.26 8.91 -2.33
N VAL A 167 -10.33 8.17 -2.63
CA VAL A 167 -10.68 6.93 -1.92
C VAL A 167 -9.58 5.88 -2.02
N ILE A 168 -8.84 5.85 -3.13
CA ILE A 168 -7.68 4.96 -3.29
C ILE A 168 -6.60 5.36 -2.31
N GLY A 169 -6.24 6.64 -2.22
CA GLY A 169 -5.24 7.11 -1.26
C GLY A 169 -5.61 6.82 0.19
N VAL A 170 -6.91 6.87 0.51
CA VAL A 170 -7.42 6.47 1.82
C VAL A 170 -7.23 4.97 2.08
N LEU A 171 -7.56 4.12 1.12
CA LEU A 171 -7.37 2.66 1.21
C LEU A 171 -5.89 2.30 1.34
N GLU A 172 -5.03 2.90 0.52
CA GLU A 172 -3.58 2.69 0.55
C GLU A 172 -2.99 3.12 1.90
N GLY A 173 -3.31 4.33 2.37
CA GLY A 173 -2.89 4.78 3.69
C GLY A 173 -3.39 3.87 4.81
N THR A 174 -4.62 3.35 4.70
CA THR A 174 -5.15 2.38 5.67
C THR A 174 -4.38 1.06 5.63
N GLN A 175 -4.01 0.56 4.44
CA GLN A 175 -3.15 -0.60 4.31
C GLN A 175 -1.79 -0.37 4.98
N VAL A 176 -1.13 0.76 4.75
CA VAL A 176 0.15 1.08 5.39
C VAL A 176 0.06 0.94 6.91
N VAL A 177 -0.97 1.53 7.51
CA VAL A 177 -1.18 1.53 8.96
C VAL A 177 -1.54 0.13 9.47
N LEU A 178 -2.43 -0.58 8.76
CA LEU A 178 -2.83 -1.95 9.08
C LEU A 178 -1.63 -2.90 9.06
N PHE A 179 -0.88 -2.91 7.96
CA PHE A 179 0.35 -3.69 7.83
C PHE A 179 1.34 -3.34 8.94
N THR A 180 1.57 -2.06 9.21
CA THR A 180 2.54 -1.63 10.22
C THR A 180 2.18 -2.14 11.61
N VAL A 181 0.91 -2.04 12.02
CA VAL A 181 0.45 -2.55 13.33
C VAL A 181 0.63 -4.06 13.41
N VAL A 182 0.18 -4.81 12.39
CA VAL A 182 0.33 -6.27 12.35
C VAL A 182 1.80 -6.69 12.35
N ALA A 183 2.63 -6.06 11.52
CA ALA A 183 4.05 -6.34 11.39
C ALA A 183 4.80 -6.11 12.71
N VAL A 184 4.52 -5.02 13.40
CA VAL A 184 5.12 -4.74 14.72
C VAL A 184 4.64 -5.75 15.77
N GLN A 185 3.37 -6.16 15.73
CA GLN A 185 2.86 -7.18 16.64
C GLN A 185 3.50 -8.56 16.40
N ILE A 186 3.78 -8.92 15.14
CA ILE A 186 4.59 -10.09 14.80
C ILE A 186 6.00 -9.93 15.36
N TRP A 187 6.65 -8.78 15.12
CA TRP A 187 8.01 -8.51 15.58
C TRP A 187 8.15 -8.63 17.11
N ARG A 188 7.14 -8.23 17.89
CA ARG A 188 7.16 -8.38 19.36
C ARG A 188 7.00 -9.81 19.84
N ARG A 189 6.42 -10.72 19.04
CA ARG A 189 6.08 -12.10 19.45
C ARG A 189 7.10 -13.13 18.97
N VAL A 190 7.81 -12.84 17.90
CA VAL A 190 8.79 -13.79 17.35
C VAL A 190 10.15 -13.62 18.03
N SER A 191 10.79 -14.75 18.35
CA SER A 191 12.10 -14.79 19.01
C SER A 191 13.27 -14.95 18.04
N SER A 192 13.00 -15.16 16.75
CA SER A 192 14.01 -15.43 15.73
C SER A 192 13.75 -14.66 14.44
N ALA A 193 14.82 -14.48 13.66
CA ALA A 193 14.74 -13.90 12.32
C ALA A 193 13.82 -14.69 11.38
N TRP A 194 13.75 -16.02 11.55
CA TRP A 194 12.84 -16.87 10.78
C TRP A 194 11.37 -16.56 11.07
N GLY A 195 11.00 -16.22 12.30
CA GLY A 195 9.62 -15.82 12.60
C GLY A 195 9.19 -14.56 11.84
N LEU A 196 10.13 -13.69 11.47
CA LEU A 196 9.85 -12.48 10.68
C LEU A 196 9.54 -12.78 9.20
N THR A 197 9.76 -14.00 8.70
CA THR A 197 9.29 -14.38 7.36
C THR A 197 7.76 -14.41 7.28
N ALA A 198 7.05 -14.45 8.42
CA ALA A 198 5.60 -14.27 8.46
C ALA A 198 5.14 -12.93 7.86
N LEU A 199 6.02 -11.92 7.76
CA LEU A 199 5.72 -10.65 7.09
C LEU A 199 5.38 -10.82 5.61
N PHE A 200 5.94 -11.81 4.91
CA PHE A 200 5.61 -12.11 3.51
C PHE A 200 4.18 -12.63 3.33
N VAL A 201 3.57 -13.17 4.39
CA VAL A 201 2.16 -13.59 4.40
C VAL A 201 1.29 -12.46 4.95
N ALA A 202 1.76 -11.76 6.00
CA ALA A 202 1.01 -10.69 6.62
C ALA A 202 0.74 -9.53 5.64
N PHE A 203 1.72 -9.16 4.81
CA PHE A 203 1.54 -8.07 3.85
C PHE A 203 0.38 -8.31 2.88
N PRO A 204 0.34 -9.39 2.08
CA PRO A 204 -0.77 -9.61 1.15
C PRO A 204 -2.10 -9.77 1.89
N MET A 205 -2.11 -10.41 3.07
CA MET A 205 -3.33 -10.48 3.89
C MET A 205 -3.88 -9.11 4.26
N THR A 206 -3.03 -8.20 4.75
CA THR A 206 -3.48 -6.86 5.10
C THR A 206 -3.81 -6.04 3.87
N PHE A 207 -3.08 -6.24 2.76
CA PHE A 207 -3.33 -5.58 1.48
C PHE A 207 -4.73 -5.89 0.97
N PHE A 208 -5.09 -7.18 0.93
CA PHE A 208 -6.44 -7.58 0.53
C PHE A 208 -7.49 -7.18 1.57
N ALA A 209 -7.20 -7.27 2.87
CA ALA A 209 -8.15 -6.86 3.91
C ALA A 209 -8.50 -5.36 3.80
N ALA A 210 -7.51 -4.50 3.57
CA ALA A 210 -7.74 -3.07 3.39
C ALA A 210 -8.38 -2.78 2.04
N ASN A 211 -7.71 -3.14 0.94
CA ASN A 211 -8.14 -2.75 -0.40
C ASN A 211 -9.43 -3.47 -0.84
N PHE A 212 -9.52 -4.78 -0.68
CA PHE A 212 -10.72 -5.53 -1.11
C PHE A 212 -11.77 -5.58 -0.02
N GLY A 213 -11.38 -5.81 1.24
CA GLY A 213 -12.32 -5.89 2.35
C GLY A 213 -13.02 -4.54 2.60
N LEU A 214 -12.25 -3.47 2.84
CA LEU A 214 -12.82 -2.14 3.10
C LEU A 214 -13.22 -1.42 1.81
N GLY A 215 -12.56 -1.71 0.69
CA GLY A 215 -12.88 -1.15 -0.62
C GLY A 215 -13.99 -1.88 -1.38
N ALA A 216 -14.53 -3.00 -0.85
CA ALA A 216 -15.63 -3.73 -1.50
C ALA A 216 -16.79 -2.83 -1.96
N PRO A 217 -17.28 -1.84 -1.17
CA PRO A 217 -18.35 -0.95 -1.63
C PRO A 217 -18.00 -0.21 -2.92
N ILE A 218 -16.81 0.39 -3.01
CA ILE A 218 -16.40 1.15 -4.19
C ILE A 218 -16.09 0.22 -5.37
N ILE A 219 -15.45 -0.93 -5.14
CA ILE A 219 -15.23 -1.95 -6.18
C ILE A 219 -16.56 -2.36 -6.81
N ILE A 220 -17.56 -2.71 -5.99
CA ILE A 220 -18.88 -3.11 -6.48
C ILE A 220 -19.53 -1.96 -7.26
N ALA A 221 -19.49 -0.73 -6.75
CA ALA A 221 -20.10 0.43 -7.40
C ALA A 221 -19.52 0.73 -8.79
N LEU A 222 -18.21 0.58 -8.97
CA LEU A 222 -17.53 0.77 -10.26
C LEU A 222 -17.90 -0.31 -11.29
N HIS A 223 -18.25 -1.50 -10.81
CA HIS A 223 -18.51 -2.68 -11.64
C HIS A 223 -20.01 -2.96 -11.84
N LEU A 224 -20.90 -2.03 -11.45
CA LEU A 224 -22.33 -2.17 -11.72
C LEU A 224 -22.61 -2.06 -13.22
N ASP A 225 -23.59 -2.83 -13.69
CA ASP A 225 -24.10 -2.70 -15.06
C ASP A 225 -24.67 -1.29 -15.30
N GLU A 226 -24.64 -0.83 -16.56
CA GLU A 226 -25.10 0.51 -16.96
C GLU A 226 -26.52 0.85 -16.48
N SER A 227 -27.41 -0.15 -16.38
CA SER A 227 -28.79 0.02 -15.91
C SER A 227 -28.91 0.26 -14.41
N ALA A 228 -27.93 -0.18 -13.62
CA ALA A 228 -27.86 -0.01 -12.17
C ALA A 228 -26.88 1.09 -11.75
N PHE A 229 -26.01 1.53 -12.66
CA PHE A 229 -25.00 2.55 -12.41
C PHE A 229 -25.63 3.93 -12.17
N SER A 230 -25.12 4.65 -11.18
CA SER A 230 -25.34 6.09 -11.04
C SER A 230 -24.20 6.75 -10.26
N SER A 231 -23.88 8.00 -10.57
CA SER A 231 -22.89 8.80 -9.84
C SER A 231 -23.21 8.87 -8.33
N GLY A 232 -24.49 8.93 -7.95
CA GLY A 232 -24.93 8.92 -6.55
C GLY A 232 -24.54 7.64 -5.79
N ILE A 233 -24.55 6.48 -6.46
CA ILE A 233 -24.06 5.22 -5.88
C ILE A 233 -22.55 5.27 -5.68
N VAL A 234 -21.79 5.77 -6.66
CA VAL A 234 -20.33 5.90 -6.55
C VAL A 234 -19.95 6.85 -5.42
N TRP A 235 -20.62 8.00 -5.27
CA TRP A 235 -20.45 8.91 -4.14
C TRP A 235 -20.70 8.22 -2.80
N THR A 236 -21.80 7.47 -2.70
CA THR A 236 -22.17 6.75 -1.47
C THR A 236 -21.12 5.69 -1.12
N ALA A 237 -20.70 4.89 -2.11
CA ALA A 237 -19.69 3.86 -1.95
C ALA A 237 -18.32 4.45 -1.56
N THR A 238 -17.94 5.56 -2.18
CA THR A 238 -16.71 6.32 -1.88
C THR A 238 -16.69 6.74 -0.41
N LEU A 239 -17.73 7.43 0.05
CA LEU A 239 -17.83 7.90 1.44
C LEU A 239 -17.92 6.75 2.44
N LEU A 240 -18.65 5.68 2.09
CA LEU A 240 -18.75 4.48 2.92
C LEU A 240 -17.39 3.80 3.08
N THR A 241 -16.65 3.59 1.99
CA THR A 241 -15.30 3.01 2.03
C THR A 241 -14.34 3.86 2.86
N MET A 242 -14.35 5.20 2.70
CA MET A 242 -13.53 6.09 3.53
C MET A 242 -13.93 6.01 5.01
N GLY A 243 -15.23 5.91 5.31
CA GLY A 243 -15.74 5.71 6.66
C GLY A 243 -15.29 4.38 7.28
N LEU A 244 -15.36 3.28 6.52
CA LEU A 244 -14.86 1.97 6.93
C LEU A 244 -13.36 2.01 7.23
N CYS A 245 -12.58 2.71 6.41
CA CYS A 245 -11.15 2.94 6.64
C CYS A 245 -10.90 3.68 7.98
N ALA A 246 -11.64 4.75 8.26
CA ALA A 246 -11.53 5.48 9.53
C ALA A 246 -11.90 4.59 10.74
N ILE A 247 -12.95 3.77 10.61
CA ILE A 247 -13.35 2.80 11.64
C ILE A 247 -12.24 1.76 11.85
N ALA A 248 -11.65 1.24 10.77
CA ALA A 248 -10.56 0.28 10.83
C ALA A 248 -9.33 0.87 11.54
N VAL A 249 -8.89 2.07 11.17
CA VAL A 249 -7.76 2.76 11.83
C VAL A 249 -8.05 3.03 13.32
N ASN A 250 -9.29 3.40 13.65
CA ASN A 250 -9.72 3.52 15.04
C ASN A 250 -9.64 2.17 15.78
N GLY A 251 -10.09 1.08 15.16
CA GLY A 251 -9.97 -0.28 15.70
C GLY A 251 -8.51 -0.68 15.91
N LEU A 252 -7.65 -0.43 14.92
CA LEU A 252 -6.21 -0.71 14.97
C LEU A 252 -5.50 0.02 16.11
N SER A 253 -5.99 1.20 16.50
CA SER A 253 -5.44 1.92 17.66
C SER A 253 -5.54 1.13 18.97
N ARG A 254 -6.43 0.14 19.06
CA ARG A 254 -6.56 -0.78 20.20
C ARG A 254 -5.55 -1.93 20.17
N PHE A 255 -4.99 -2.20 19.01
CA PHE A 255 -3.95 -3.21 18.79
C PHE A 255 -2.55 -2.59 18.76
N ILE A 256 -2.37 -1.34 19.17
CA ILE A 256 -1.05 -0.76 19.34
C ILE A 256 -0.36 -1.45 20.54
N PRO A 257 0.91 -1.89 20.39
CA PRO A 257 1.71 -2.40 21.49
C PRO A 257 1.71 -1.49 22.72
N ARG A 258 1.64 -2.08 23.92
CA ARG A 258 1.89 -1.34 25.16
C ARG A 258 3.39 -1.10 25.35
N PRO A 259 3.78 -0.15 26.23
CA PRO A 259 5.17 0.02 26.62
C PRO A 259 5.81 -1.30 27.08
N LEU A 260 7.11 -1.48 26.77
CA LEU A 260 7.85 -2.66 27.19
C LEU A 260 7.75 -2.86 28.71
N GLY A 261 7.55 -4.12 29.15
CA GLY A 261 7.33 -4.48 30.55
C GLY A 261 5.90 -4.31 31.08
N ALA A 262 5.00 -3.63 30.36
CA ALA A 262 3.58 -3.62 30.72
C ALA A 262 2.91 -4.93 30.29
N ALA A 263 1.95 -5.44 31.06
CA ALA A 263 1.21 -6.65 30.67
C ALA A 263 0.39 -6.42 29.38
N GLU A 264 0.52 -7.31 28.40
CA GLU A 264 -0.32 -7.30 27.21
C GLU A 264 -1.73 -7.84 27.51
N PRO A 265 -2.78 -7.38 26.78
CA PRO A 265 -4.16 -7.81 27.01
C PRO A 265 -4.38 -9.32 26.81
N ASP A 266 -3.59 -9.94 25.93
CA ASP A 266 -3.66 -11.36 25.59
C ASP A 266 -2.85 -12.25 26.55
N GLY A 267 -2.23 -11.67 27.60
CA GLY A 267 -1.39 -12.39 28.55
C GLY A 267 -0.03 -12.80 28.00
N ALA A 268 0.34 -12.38 26.79
CA ALA A 268 1.65 -12.64 26.23
C ALA A 268 2.75 -11.98 27.06
N THR A 269 3.90 -12.65 27.19
CA THR A 269 5.06 -12.10 27.87
C THR A 269 5.57 -10.88 27.11
N SER A 270 5.46 -9.71 27.72
CA SER A 270 6.03 -8.49 27.14
C SER A 270 7.55 -8.62 27.03
N PRO A 271 8.14 -8.26 25.88
CA PRO A 271 9.59 -8.15 25.78
C PRO A 271 10.07 -7.19 26.88
N GLN A 272 11.03 -7.63 27.69
CA GLN A 272 11.61 -6.77 28.71
C GLN A 272 12.44 -5.67 28.03
N ALA A 273 12.35 -4.45 28.54
CA ALA A 273 13.33 -3.43 28.17
C ALA A 273 14.71 -3.99 28.55
N ALA A 274 15.62 -4.11 27.58
CA ALA A 274 16.99 -4.48 27.88
C ALA A 274 17.51 -3.51 28.94
N VAL A 275 17.90 -4.01 30.10
CA VAL A 275 18.60 -3.23 31.12
C VAL A 275 19.89 -2.80 30.46
N VAL A 276 19.95 -1.54 30.05
CA VAL A 276 21.19 -0.94 29.54
C VAL A 276 22.08 -0.78 30.76
N GLY A 277 22.98 -1.75 30.95
CA GLY A 277 24.15 -1.62 31.82
C GLY A 277 25.25 -0.83 31.13
#